data_AF-A0A9X2WLX8-F1
#
_entry.id   AF-A0A9X2WLX8-F1
#
_cell.length_a   1.000
_cell.length_b   1.000
_cell.length_c   1.000
_cell.angle_alpha   90.00
_cell.angle_beta   90.00
_cell.angle_gamma   90.00
#
_symmetry.space_group_name_H-M   'P 1'
#
loop_
_entity.id
_entity.type
_entity.pdbx_description
1 polymer ?
#
loop_
_entity_poly.entity_id
_entity_poly.type
_entity_poly.pdbx_seq_one_letter_code
_entity_poly.pdbx_strand_id
1 'polypeptide(L)'
;MKASATYIIGGIFIAYLIFVAVVMFIYEPLPEDRAWEDRQAYNSQKITEISFGQSLEAIKKIFGRADFVEAKTATDGQYQLLFYRTHHITSDGITTRDECTPLLFKNNVLIAWGLETYQQYLDSKILLEASQPALEH
;
A
#
# COMPACT_ATOMS: atom_id res chain seq x y z
N MET A 1 -38.02 -37.38 22.72
CA MET A 1 -36.63 -37.04 22.35
C MET A 1 -36.65 -35.82 21.44
N LYS A 2 -36.55 -34.58 21.95
CA LYS A 2 -36.58 -33.37 21.09
C LYS A 2 -35.97 -32.13 21.76
N ALA A 3 -36.17 -31.96 23.08
CA ALA A 3 -35.69 -30.78 23.80
C ALA A 3 -34.15 -30.69 23.95
N SER A 4 -33.44 -31.80 24.16
CA SER A 4 -31.97 -31.81 24.31
C SER A 4 -31.24 -31.32 23.06
N ALA A 5 -31.70 -31.73 21.87
CA ALA A 5 -31.15 -31.25 20.60
C ALA A 5 -31.40 -29.75 20.41
N THR A 6 -32.55 -29.23 20.83
CA THR A 6 -32.87 -27.79 20.75
C THR A 6 -31.92 -26.95 21.60
N TYR A 7 -31.61 -27.36 22.83
CA TYR A 7 -30.66 -26.62 23.68
C TYR A 7 -29.23 -26.68 23.14
N ILE A 8 -28.82 -27.81 22.57
CA ILE A 8 -27.50 -27.96 21.94
C ILE A 8 -27.38 -27.01 20.73
N ILE A 9 -28.39 -26.99 19.86
CA ILE A 9 -28.42 -26.10 18.69
C ILE A 9 -28.43 -24.63 19.12
N GLY A 10 -29.25 -24.29 20.12
CA GLY A 10 -29.29 -22.95 20.70
C GLY A 10 -27.94 -22.52 21.29
N GLY A 11 -27.27 -23.43 22.01
CA GLY A 11 -25.94 -23.19 22.57
C GLY A 11 -24.87 -22.94 21.50
N ILE A 12 -24.87 -23.74 20.43
CA ILE A 12 -23.94 -23.55 19.29
C ILE A 12 -24.20 -22.20 18.61
N PHE A 13 -25.46 -21.83 18.41
CA PHE A 13 -25.82 -20.54 17.81
C PHE A 13 -25.33 -19.36 18.66
N ILE A 14 -25.54 -19.42 19.99
CA ILE A 14 -25.05 -18.39 20.92
C ILE A 14 -23.53 -18.31 20.89
N ALA A 15 -22.84 -19.46 20.92
CA ALA A 15 -21.37 -19.50 20.84
C ALA A 15 -20.85 -18.89 19.53
N TYR A 16 -21.52 -19.15 18.40
CA TYR A 16 -21.19 -18.54 17.11
C TYR A 16 -21.38 -17.03 17.12
N LEU A 17 -22.48 -16.51 17.69
CA LEU A 17 -22.69 -15.06 17.80
C LEU A 17 -21.62 -14.39 18.68
N ILE A 18 -21.23 -15.02 19.80
CA ILE A 18 -20.13 -14.52 20.64
C ILE A 18 -18.82 -14.51 19.85
N PHE A 19 -18.52 -15.58 19.11
CA PHE A 19 -17.33 -15.66 18.27
C PHE A 19 -17.29 -14.53 17.22
N VAL A 20 -18.39 -14.31 16.49
CA VAL A 20 -18.50 -13.22 15.51
C VAL A 20 -18.31 -11.85 16.18
N ALA A 21 -18.93 -11.62 17.34
CA ALA A 21 -18.79 -10.36 18.06
C ALA A 21 -17.33 -10.11 18.48
N VAL A 22 -16.63 -11.14 18.97
CA VAL A 22 -15.20 -11.06 19.32
C VAL A 22 -14.35 -10.75 18.09
N VAL A 23 -14.58 -11.43 16.96
CA VAL A 23 -13.84 -11.18 15.71
C VAL A 23 -14.06 -9.74 15.23
N MET A 24 -15.31 -9.27 15.20
CA MET A 24 -15.64 -7.90 14.79
C MET A 24 -15.04 -6.83 15.71
N PHE A 25 -14.87 -7.13 17.00
CA PHE A 25 -14.27 -6.18 17.96
C PHE A 25 -12.74 -6.13 17.89
N ILE A 26 -12.09 -7.21 17.41
CA ILE A 26 -10.63 -7.32 17.34
C ILE A 26 -10.08 -6.99 15.95
N TYR A 27 -10.87 -7.18 14.90
CA TYR A 27 -10.41 -7.00 13.52
C TYR A 27 -10.42 -5.53 13.09
N GLU A 28 -9.24 -4.93 12.93
CA GLU A 28 -9.09 -3.64 12.24
C GLU A 28 -8.93 -3.87 10.73
N PRO A 29 -9.77 -3.27 9.87
CA PRO A 29 -9.62 -3.42 8.43
C PRO A 29 -8.31 -2.76 7.95
N LEU A 30 -7.62 -3.44 7.04
CA LEU A 30 -6.44 -2.90 6.38
C LEU A 30 -6.81 -1.59 5.66
N PRO A 31 -5.88 -0.62 5.55
CA PRO A 31 -6.16 0.64 4.86
C PRO A 31 -6.72 0.44 3.44
N GLU A 32 -6.27 -0.59 2.72
CA GLU A 32 -6.71 -0.90 1.35
C GLU A 32 -8.15 -1.40 1.23
N ASP A 33 -8.72 -1.93 2.31
CA ASP A 33 -10.09 -2.47 2.36
C ASP A 33 -11.14 -1.41 2.74
N ARG A 34 -10.70 -0.20 3.10
CA ARG A 34 -11.59 0.90 3.50
C ARG A 34 -12.26 1.53 2.29
N ALA A 35 -13.39 2.19 2.52
CA ALA A 35 -13.98 3.09 1.54
C ALA A 35 -12.95 4.13 1.08
N TRP A 36 -13.04 4.59 -0.17
CA TRP A 36 -12.01 5.43 -0.77
C TRP A 36 -11.84 6.76 -0.01
N GLU A 37 -12.92 7.31 0.55
CA GLU A 37 -12.91 8.51 1.38
C GLU A 37 -12.09 8.31 2.65
N ASP A 38 -12.37 7.21 3.37
CA ASP A 38 -11.70 6.88 4.63
C ASP A 38 -10.22 6.54 4.40
N ARG A 39 -9.92 5.79 3.33
CA ARG A 39 -8.55 5.45 2.94
C ARG A 39 -7.77 6.71 2.56
N GLN A 40 -8.37 7.63 1.81
CA GLN A 40 -7.74 8.89 1.43
C GLN A 40 -7.43 9.75 2.65
N ALA A 41 -8.40 9.93 3.56
CA ALA A 41 -8.20 10.71 4.78
C ALA A 41 -7.11 10.09 5.65
N TYR A 42 -7.11 8.77 5.81
CA TYR A 42 -6.07 8.02 6.52
C TYR A 42 -4.69 8.23 5.90
N ASN A 43 -4.55 8.05 4.58
CA ASN A 43 -3.28 8.22 3.88
C ASN A 43 -2.78 9.67 3.97
N SER A 44 -3.66 10.66 3.79
CA SER A 44 -3.32 12.08 3.92
C SER A 44 -2.81 12.43 5.31
N GLN A 45 -3.31 11.78 6.36
CA GLN A 45 -2.80 11.96 7.71
C GLN A 45 -1.45 11.26 7.88
N LYS A 46 -1.35 9.98 7.50
CA LYS A 46 -0.15 9.18 7.70
C LYS A 46 1.07 9.65 6.93
N ILE A 47 0.88 10.29 5.78
CA ILE A 47 2.00 10.86 5.01
C ILE A 47 2.72 12.00 5.75
N THR A 48 2.09 12.62 6.75
CA THR A 48 2.72 13.63 7.60
C THR A 48 3.57 13.02 8.72
N GLU A 49 3.43 11.72 8.98
CA GLU A 49 4.08 11.00 10.08
C GLU A 49 5.29 10.16 9.61
N ILE A 50 5.47 9.96 8.28
CA ILE A 50 6.59 9.20 7.74
C ILE A 50 7.90 9.98 7.86
N SER A 51 9.01 9.25 7.79
CA SER A 51 10.36 9.83 7.91
C SER A 51 11.32 9.14 6.94
N PHE A 52 12.32 9.87 6.48
CA PHE A 52 13.40 9.30 5.67
C PHE A 52 14.04 8.09 6.37
N GLY A 53 14.52 7.13 5.57
CA GLY A 53 15.18 5.94 6.10
C GLY A 53 14.23 4.80 6.47
N GLN A 54 12.91 5.03 6.50
CA GLN A 54 11.94 3.95 6.72
C GLN A 54 11.99 2.91 5.59
N SER A 55 11.84 1.64 5.96
CA SER A 55 11.85 0.55 4.98
C SER A 55 10.55 0.53 4.16
N LEU A 56 10.65 0.01 2.94
CA LEU A 56 9.49 -0.24 2.07
C LEU A 56 8.41 -1.09 2.78
N GLU A 57 8.83 -2.08 3.57
CA GLU A 57 7.92 -2.92 4.34
C GLU A 57 7.20 -2.14 5.44
N ALA A 58 7.91 -1.28 6.18
CA ALA A 58 7.30 -0.43 7.19
C ALA A 58 6.26 0.52 6.57
N ILE A 59 6.56 1.12 5.41
CA ILE A 59 5.60 1.95 4.69
C ILE A 59 4.38 1.13 4.23
N LYS A 60 4.58 -0.04 3.62
CA LYS A 60 3.46 -0.91 3.21
C LYS A 60 2.59 -1.35 4.39
N LYS A 61 3.17 -1.52 5.58
CA LYS A 61 2.40 -1.82 6.79
C LYS A 61 1.52 -0.65 7.24
N ILE A 62 1.96 0.59 6.98
CA ILE A 62 1.20 1.80 7.32
C ILE A 62 0.09 2.02 6.28
N PHE A 63 0.42 2.04 4.99
CA PHE A 63 -0.52 2.48 3.94
C PHE A 63 -1.25 1.34 3.21
N GLY A 64 -0.85 0.08 3.43
CA GLY A 64 -1.33 -1.07 2.66
C GLY A 64 -0.75 -1.09 1.24
N ARG A 65 -1.52 -1.66 0.31
CA ARG A 65 -1.21 -1.72 -1.11
C ARG A 65 -1.28 -0.33 -1.74
N ALA A 66 -0.28 -0.02 -2.55
CA ALA A 66 -0.24 1.20 -3.37
C ALA A 66 -1.24 1.12 -4.54
N ASP A 67 -1.78 2.26 -4.93
CA ASP A 67 -2.69 2.39 -6.08
C ASP A 67 -1.93 2.21 -7.41
N PHE A 68 -0.71 2.74 -7.47
CA PHE A 68 0.21 2.52 -8.58
C PHE A 68 1.61 2.21 -8.07
N VAL A 69 2.37 1.44 -8.84
CA VAL A 69 3.77 1.11 -8.56
C VAL A 69 4.58 1.25 -9.83
N GLU A 70 5.74 1.88 -9.71
CA GLU A 70 6.78 1.85 -10.73
C GLU A 70 8.11 1.45 -10.12
N ALA A 71 8.97 0.84 -10.91
CA ALA A 71 10.30 0.45 -10.46
C ALA A 71 11.27 0.40 -11.62
N LYS A 72 12.54 0.69 -11.34
CA LYS A 72 13.64 0.50 -12.29
C LYS A 72 14.95 0.23 -11.57
N THR A 73 15.85 -0.44 -12.27
CA THR A 73 17.23 -0.63 -11.84
C THR A 73 18.08 0.45 -12.48
N ALA A 74 18.63 1.34 -11.66
CA ALA A 74 19.54 2.41 -12.06
C ALA A 74 20.99 2.03 -11.78
N THR A 75 21.94 2.75 -12.39
CA THR A 75 23.39 2.51 -12.21
C THR A 75 23.86 2.50 -10.77
N ASP A 76 23.14 3.18 -9.88
CA ASP A 76 23.49 3.38 -8.50
C ASP A 76 22.50 2.75 -7.50
N GLY A 77 21.54 1.93 -7.98
CA GLY A 77 20.62 1.18 -7.12
C GLY A 77 19.28 0.85 -7.75
N GLN A 78 18.44 0.15 -6.98
CA GLN A 78 17.06 -0.15 -7.37
C GLN A 78 16.13 0.95 -6.86
N TYR A 79 15.38 1.55 -7.76
CA TYR A 79 14.40 2.58 -7.45
C TYR A 79 12.99 2.02 -7.54
N GLN A 80 12.15 2.35 -6.56
CA GLN A 80 10.72 2.03 -6.57
C GLN A 80 9.92 3.28 -6.21
N LEU A 81 8.79 3.48 -6.88
CA LEU A 81 7.89 4.60 -6.66
C LEU A 81 6.49 4.03 -6.37
N LEU A 82 5.98 4.29 -5.18
CA LEU A 82 4.66 3.85 -4.75
C LEU A 82 3.74 5.06 -4.68
N PHE A 83 2.57 4.95 -5.29
CA PHE A 83 1.57 6.01 -5.29
C PHE A 83 0.42 5.61 -4.38
N TYR A 84 0.09 6.49 -3.42
CA TYR A 84 -1.08 6.32 -2.56
C TYR A 84 -2.03 7.50 -2.77
N ARG A 85 -3.32 7.22 -2.92
CA ARG A 85 -4.35 8.25 -2.95
C ARG A 85 -4.35 9.04 -1.64
N THR A 86 -4.17 10.35 -1.73
CA THR A 86 -4.07 11.25 -0.57
C THR A 86 -5.01 12.44 -0.67
N HIS A 87 -5.57 12.71 -1.84
CA HIS A 87 -6.49 13.81 -2.05
C HIS A 87 -7.48 13.47 -3.15
N HIS A 88 -8.53 14.28 -3.23
CA HIS A 88 -9.64 14.08 -4.14
C HIS A 88 -9.62 15.17 -5.20
N ILE A 89 -9.79 14.77 -6.47
CA ILE A 89 -10.00 15.68 -7.59
C ILE A 89 -11.38 15.45 -8.19
N THR A 90 -11.76 14.19 -8.44
CA THR A 90 -13.08 13.86 -9.03
C THR A 90 -13.75 12.66 -8.34
N SER A 91 -15.08 12.64 -8.33
CA SER A 91 -15.91 11.58 -7.71
C SER A 91 -16.47 10.60 -8.75
N ASP A 92 -15.64 10.15 -9.69
CA ASP A 92 -16.02 9.18 -10.73
C ASP A 92 -15.79 7.72 -10.30
N GLY A 93 -15.24 7.50 -9.10
CA GLY A 93 -14.93 6.18 -8.56
C GLY A 93 -13.64 5.57 -9.12
N ILE A 94 -12.88 6.33 -9.91
CA ILE A 94 -11.60 5.93 -10.46
C ILE A 94 -10.49 6.66 -9.70
N THR A 95 -9.40 5.96 -9.41
CA THR A 95 -8.20 6.60 -8.84
C THR A 95 -7.26 6.95 -9.97
N THR A 96 -6.87 8.22 -10.04
CA THR A 96 -5.89 8.73 -11.01
C THR A 96 -4.61 9.17 -10.31
N ARG A 97 -3.52 9.34 -11.07
CA ARG A 97 -2.20 9.64 -10.49
C ARG A 97 -2.09 11.03 -9.89
N ASP A 98 -2.82 11.98 -10.44
CA ASP A 98 -2.91 13.34 -9.95
C ASP A 98 -3.60 13.41 -8.58
N GLU A 99 -4.38 12.40 -8.17
CA GLU A 99 -4.97 12.27 -6.83
C GLU A 99 -4.04 11.59 -5.80
N CYS A 100 -2.84 11.18 -6.24
CA CYS A 100 -1.91 10.40 -5.45
C CYS A 100 -0.69 11.21 -5.02
N THR A 101 -0.09 10.83 -3.90
CA THR A 101 1.26 11.27 -3.53
C THR A 101 2.25 10.13 -3.75
N PRO A 102 3.32 10.36 -4.55
CA PRO A 102 4.36 9.36 -4.74
C PRO A 102 5.35 9.33 -3.58
N LEU A 103 5.78 8.13 -3.21
CA LEU A 103 6.85 7.83 -2.26
C LEU A 103 7.96 7.09 -3.00
N LEU A 104 9.16 7.67 -3.03
CA LEU A 104 10.33 7.13 -3.72
C LEU A 104 11.25 6.41 -2.77
N PHE A 105 11.62 5.21 -3.18
CA PHE A 105 12.52 4.33 -2.48
C PHE A 105 13.75 4.08 -3.32
N LYS A 106 14.91 4.02 -2.66
CA LYS A 106 16.16 3.49 -3.21
C LYS A 106 16.60 2.33 -2.34
N ASN A 107 16.84 1.17 -2.96
CA ASN A 107 17.22 -0.07 -2.26
C ASN A 107 16.30 -0.36 -1.06
N ASN A 108 14.99 -0.24 -1.29
CA ASN A 108 13.92 -0.46 -0.30
C ASN A 108 13.90 0.51 0.89
N VAL A 109 14.57 1.67 0.78
CA VAL A 109 14.59 2.72 1.80
C VAL A 109 13.93 3.98 1.26
N LEU A 110 13.02 4.58 2.04
CA LEU A 110 12.35 5.83 1.68
C LEU A 110 13.34 7.00 1.63
N ILE A 111 13.47 7.61 0.45
CA ILE A 111 14.41 8.71 0.18
C ILE A 111 13.75 10.02 -0.25
N ALA A 112 12.49 10.00 -0.68
CA ALA A 112 11.72 11.19 -1.02
C ALA A 112 10.21 10.86 -1.08
N TRP A 113 9.37 11.88 -0.91
CA TRP A 113 7.92 11.79 -1.18
C TRP A 113 7.36 13.18 -1.48
N GLY A 114 6.22 13.23 -2.18
CA GLY A 114 5.59 14.47 -2.63
C GLY A 114 5.58 14.62 -4.16
N LEU A 115 4.77 15.55 -4.68
CA LEU A 115 4.50 15.71 -6.13
C LEU A 115 5.75 15.74 -7.02
N GLU A 116 6.80 16.45 -6.61
CA GLU A 116 8.04 16.61 -7.39
C GLU A 116 8.92 15.35 -7.43
N THR A 117 8.60 14.35 -6.61
CA THR A 117 9.40 13.12 -6.47
C THR A 117 9.40 12.28 -7.75
N TYR A 118 8.34 12.38 -8.57
CA TYR A 118 8.29 11.65 -9.83
C TYR A 118 9.39 12.07 -10.80
N GLN A 119 9.73 13.36 -10.85
CA GLN A 119 10.81 13.84 -11.70
C GLN A 119 12.16 13.27 -11.25
N GLN A 120 12.40 13.22 -9.94
CA GLN A 120 13.63 12.62 -9.38
C GLN A 120 13.74 11.13 -9.74
N TYR A 121 12.61 10.41 -9.75
CA TYR A 121 12.58 9.04 -10.23
C TYR A 121 12.99 8.99 -11.71
N LEU A 122 12.41 9.81 -12.59
CA LEU A 122 12.75 9.83 -14.02
C LEU A 122 14.23 10.15 -14.28
N ASP A 123 14.80 11.09 -13.54
CA ASP A 123 16.18 11.57 -13.71
C ASP A 123 17.26 10.54 -13.32
N SER A 124 16.90 9.50 -12.55
CA SER A 124 17.85 8.43 -12.21
C SER A 124 18.22 7.59 -13.45
N LYS A 125 19.52 7.42 -13.70
CA LYS A 125 20.05 6.79 -14.92
C LYS A 125 19.81 5.28 -14.89
N ILE A 126 19.05 4.76 -15.84
CA ILE A 126 18.82 3.33 -16.00
C ILE A 126 20.15 2.60 -16.27
N LEU A 127 20.31 1.41 -15.68
CA LEU A 127 21.36 0.47 -16.08
C LEU A 127 21.10 0.01 -17.51
N LEU A 128 21.82 0.60 -18.45
CA LEU A 128 21.93 0.06 -19.81
C LEU A 128 23.22 -0.76 -19.83
N GLU A 129 23.11 -2.07 -19.66
CA GLU A 129 24.19 -2.95 -20.12
C GLU A 129 24.28 -2.76 -21.63
N ALA A 130 25.31 -2.05 -22.08
CA ALA A 130 25.70 -2.11 -23.47
C ALA A 130 26.05 -3.57 -23.76
N SER A 131 25.17 -4.28 -24.46
CA SER A 131 25.55 -5.46 -25.20
C SER A 131 26.60 -5.01 -26.22
N GLN A 132 27.87 -5.04 -25.85
CA GLN A 132 28.96 -4.93 -26.80
C GLN A 132 28.79 -6.10 -27.79
N PRO A 133 28.75 -5.84 -29.10
CA PRO A 133 28.88 -6.91 -30.06
C PRO A 133 30.26 -7.54 -29.83
N ALA A 134 30.29 -8.85 -29.64
CA ALA A 134 31.52 -9.61 -29.64
C ALA A 134 32.25 -9.37 -30.99
N LEU A 135 33.33 -8.59 -30.92
CA LEU A 135 34.43 -8.52 -31.88
C LEU A 135 35.66 -8.85 -31.02
N GLU A 136 36.55 -9.79 -31.29
CA GLU A 136 36.92 -10.58 -32.47
C GLU A 136 37.70 -11.79 -31.93
N HIS A 137 37.65 -12.92 -32.63
CA HIS A 137 38.83 -13.69 -33.04
C HIS A 137 38.49 -14.48 -34.30
#